data_AF-A0A927X931-F1
#
_entry.id   AF-A0A927X931-F1
#
_cell.length_a   1.000
_cell.length_b   1.000
_cell.length_c   1.000
_cell.angle_alpha   90.00
_cell.angle_beta   90.00
_cell.angle_gamma   90.00
#
_symmetry.space_group_name_H-M   'P 1'
#
loop_
_entity.id
_entity.type
_entity.pdbx_description
1 polymer ?
#
loop_
_entity_poly.entity_id
_entity_poly.type
_entity_poly.pdbx_seq_one_letter_code
_entity_poly.pdbx_strand_id
1 'polypeptide(L)' 'MSLEIQFKIKNNPNYLRYLRENSYWYKELNRNPASFALFEEKMREDYHLRPVDRFSRIIDSIDMLQTVLSSLK' A
#
# COMPACT_ATOMS: atom_id res chain seq x y z
N MET A 1 -20.22 -0.85 -8.38
CA MET A 1 -19.07 0.00 -8.03
C MET A 1 -19.45 1.37 -8.54
N SER A 2 -19.42 2.41 -7.71
CA SER A 2 -19.82 3.74 -8.16
C SER A 2 -18.88 4.25 -9.26
N LEU A 3 -19.37 5.14 -10.12
CA LEU A 3 -18.53 5.76 -11.17
C LEU A 3 -17.34 6.49 -10.55
N GLU A 4 -17.55 7.16 -9.42
CA GLU A 4 -16.49 7.84 -8.67
C GLU A 4 -15.33 6.89 -8.30
N ILE A 5 -15.63 5.70 -7.76
CA ILE A 5 -14.61 4.70 -7.43
C ILE A 5 -13.91 4.21 -8.69
N GLN A 6 -14.65 3.97 -9.78
CA GLN A 6 -14.05 3.57 -11.05
C GLN A 6 -13.06 4.62 -11.57
N PHE A 7 -13.39 5.90 -11.47
CA PHE A 7 -12.48 6.99 -11.81
C PHE A 7 -11.25 7.04 -10.89
N LYS A 8 -11.44 6.95 -9.57
CA LYS A 8 -10.34 6.89 -8.58
C LYS A 8 -9.35 5.76 -8.90
N ILE A 9 -9.87 4.57 -9.19
CA ILE A 9 -9.05 3.39 -9.51
C ILE A 9 -8.31 3.59 -10.85
N LYS A 10 -9.00 4.06 -11.89
CA LYS A 10 -8.37 4.28 -13.20
C LYS A 10 -7.28 5.34 -13.18
N ASN A 11 -7.43 6.37 -12.34
CA ASN A 11 -6.49 7.48 -12.23
C ASN A 11 -5.27 7.18 -11.35
N ASN A 12 -5.26 6.06 -10.61
CA ASN A 12 -4.13 5.66 -9.79
C ASN A 12 -3.59 4.29 -10.24
N PRO A 13 -2.36 4.22 -10.79
CA PRO A 13 -1.82 2.97 -11.32
C PRO A 13 -1.68 1.88 -10.24
N ASN A 14 -1.44 2.24 -8.98
CA ASN A 14 -1.35 1.28 -7.89
C ASN A 14 -2.71 0.67 -7.55
N TYR A 15 -3.78 1.47 -7.52
CA TYR A 15 -5.12 0.94 -7.33
C TYR A 15 -5.53 0.03 -8.49
N LEU A 16 -5.27 0.45 -9.74
CA LEU A 16 -5.61 -0.37 -10.90
C LEU A 16 -4.84 -1.70 -10.91
N ARG A 17 -3.55 -1.67 -10.57
CA ARG A 17 -2.72 -2.87 -10.45
C ARG A 17 -3.24 -3.77 -9.33
N TYR A 18 -3.45 -3.21 -8.14
CA TYR A 18 -3.93 -3.96 -6.98
C TYR A 18 -5.30 -4.60 -7.22
N LEU A 19 -6.22 -3.89 -7.87
CA LEU A 19 -7.53 -4.41 -8.25
C LEU A 19 -7.42 -5.62 -9.22
N ARG A 20 -6.45 -5.60 -10.14
CA ARG A 20 -6.20 -6.71 -11.09
C ARG A 20 -5.57 -7.92 -10.40
N GLU A 21 -4.62 -7.68 -9.50
CA GLU A 21 -3.98 -8.72 -8.68
C GLU A 21 -4.97 -9.39 -7.71
N ASN A 22 -5.89 -8.59 -7.16
CA ASN A 22 -6.86 -9.00 -6.15
C ASN A 22 -8.29 -8.90 -6.68
N SER A 23 -8.60 -9.72 -7.68
CA SER A 23 -9.86 -9.64 -8.44
C SER A 23 -11.15 -9.77 -7.61
N TYR A 24 -11.09 -10.31 -6.39
CA TYR A 24 -12.24 -10.34 -5.47
C TYR A 24 -12.77 -8.94 -5.15
N TRP A 25 -11.91 -7.90 -5.17
CA TRP A 25 -12.31 -6.52 -4.96
C TRP A 25 -13.27 -5.98 -6.02
N TYR A 26 -13.29 -6.53 -7.23
CA TYR A 26 -14.34 -6.19 -8.19
C TYR A 26 -15.73 -6.52 -7.62
N LYS A 27 -15.89 -7.68 -6.99
CA LYS A 27 -17.18 -8.09 -6.39
C LYS A 27 -17.50 -7.24 -5.16
N GLU A 28 -16.52 -7.07 -4.27
CA GLU A 28 -16.71 -6.33 -3.02
C GLU A 28 -17.05 -4.87 -3.25
N LEU A 29 -16.30 -4.16 -4.11
CA LEU A 29 -16.59 -2.76 -4.46
C LEU A 29 -17.86 -2.63 -5.32
N ASN A 30 -18.29 -3.70 -5.99
CA ASN A 30 -19.58 -3.72 -6.69
C ASN A 30 -20.77 -3.82 -5.74
N ARG A 31 -20.64 -4.61 -4.68
CA ARG A 31 -21.67 -4.83 -3.65
C ARG A 31 -21.73 -3.69 -2.64
N ASN A 32 -20.58 -3.23 -2.19
CA ASN A 32 -20.45 -2.19 -1.19
C ASN A 32 -19.37 -1.16 -1.59
N PRO A 33 -19.76 -0.04 -2.21
CA PRO A 33 -18.85 1.06 -2.52
C PRO A 33 -18.10 1.63 -1.29
N ALA A 34 -18.68 1.55 -0.09
CA ALA A 34 -18.03 2.05 1.13
C ALA A 34 -16.78 1.25 1.51
N SER A 35 -16.61 0.04 0.98
CA SER A 35 -15.41 -0.79 1.17
C SER A 35 -14.16 -0.24 0.48
N PHE A 36 -14.24 0.87 -0.26
CA PHE A 36 -13.09 1.48 -0.92
C PHE A 36 -11.98 1.90 0.07
N ALA A 37 -12.34 2.37 1.27
CA ALA A 37 -11.36 2.71 2.30
C ALA A 37 -10.53 1.49 2.72
N LEU A 38 -11.19 0.34 2.88
CA LEU A 38 -10.53 -0.93 3.21
C LEU A 38 -9.66 -1.43 2.04
N PHE A 39 -10.14 -1.29 0.80
CA PHE A 39 -9.35 -1.58 -0.40
C PHE A 39 -8.04 -0.78 -0.42
N GLU A 40 -8.10 0.53 -0.15
CA GLU A 40 -6.93 1.39 -0.11
C GLU A 40 -5.98 1.03 1.03
N GLU A 41 -6.51 0.70 2.21
CA GLU A 41 -5.71 0.24 3.34
C GLU A 41 -4.96 -1.06 3.02
N LYS A 42 -5.65 -2.06 2.47
CA LYS A 42 -5.04 -3.34 2.08
C LYS A 42 -4.01 -3.19 0.99
N MET A 43 -4.26 -2.35 -0.01
CA MET A 43 -3.25 -2.01 -1.01
C MET A 43 -1.99 -1.40 -0.37
N ARG A 44 -2.17 -0.44 0.56
CA ARG A 44 -1.03 0.20 1.23
C ARG A 44 -0.24 -0.77 2.10
N GLU A 45 -0.92 -1.68 2.77
CA GLU A 45 -0.31 -2.76 3.56
C GLU A 45 0.52 -3.68 2.66
N ASP A 46 -0.07 -4.24 1.60
CA ASP A 46 0.57 -5.22 0.72
C ASP A 46 1.74 -4.62 -0.07
N TYR A 47 1.68 -3.33 -0.41
CA TYR A 47 2.76 -2.63 -1.10
C TYR A 47 3.76 -1.96 -0.15
N HIS A 48 3.63 -2.16 1.17
CA HIS A 48 4.47 -1.54 2.21
C HIS A 48 4.57 0.00 2.06
N LEU A 49 3.45 0.62 1.67
CA LEU A 49 3.33 2.06 1.47
C LEU A 49 2.78 2.77 2.71
N ARG A 50 2.56 2.06 3.82
CA ARG A 50 2.14 2.71 5.07
C ARG A 50 3.28 3.59 5.57
N PRO A 51 2.98 4.75 6.19
CA PRO A 51 4.00 5.59 6.80
C PRO A 51 4.90 4.82 7.78
N VAL A 52 4.32 3.91 8.56
CA VAL A 52 5.05 3.01 9.49
C VAL A 52 6.12 2.18 8.76
N ASP A 53 5.79 1.61 7.59
CA ASP A 53 6.74 0.80 6.81
C ASP A 53 7.91 1.63 6.23
N ARG A 54 7.74 2.96 6.12
CA ARG A 54 8.84 3.88 5.78
C ARG A 54 9.70 4.21 6.99
N PHE A 55 9.08 4.42 8.16
CA PHE A 55 9.82 4.67 9.41
C PHE A 55 10.69 3.48 9.82
N SER A 56 10.16 2.25 9.75
CA SER A 56 10.95 1.04 10.03
C SER A 56 12.20 0.94 9.15
N ARG A 57 12.06 1.17 7.83
CA ARG A 57 13.21 1.14 6.90
C ARG A 57 14.29 2.17 7.24
N ILE A 58 13.91 3.35 7.74
CA ILE A 58 14.87 4.38 8.16
C ILE A 58 15.62 3.94 9.42
N ILE A 59 14.93 3.37 10.40
CA ILE A 59 15.54 2.83 11.63
C ILE A 59 16.53 1.72 11.27
N ASP A 60 16.11 0.75 10.46
CA ASP A 60 16.97 -0.37 10.03
C ASP A 60 18.24 0.13 9.32
N SER A 61 18.10 1.18 8.50
CA SER A 61 19.23 1.80 7.80
C SER A 61 20.19 2.51 8.76
N ILE A 62 19.68 3.19 9.79
CA ILE A 62 20.48 3.85 10.81
C ILE A 62 21.26 2.80 11.63
N ASP A 63 20.60 1.72 12.04
CA ASP A 63 21.23 0.64 12.81
C ASP A 63 22.34 -0.07 12.01
N MET A 64 22.12 -0.30 10.72
CA MET A 64 23.15 -0.83 9.82
C MET A 64 24.36 0.11 9.73
N LEU A 65 24.13 1.43 9.55
CA LEU A 65 25.22 2.42 9.51
C LEU A 65 25.99 2.47 10.83
N GLN A 66 25.31 2.45 11.97
CA GLN A 66 25.95 2.40 13.29
C GLN A 66 26.79 1.14 13.47
N THR A 67 26.30 -0.01 13.01
CA THR A 67 27.04 -1.28 13.06
C THR A 67 28.31 -1.23 12.22
N VAL A 68 28.22 -0.71 10.98
CA VAL A 68 29.39 -0.51 10.11
C VAL A 68 30.40 0.43 10.74
N LEU A 69 29.96 1.59 11.24
CA LEU A 69 30.84 2.57 11.90
C LEU A 69 31.51 2.00 13.16
N SER A 70 30.79 1.19 13.93
CA SER A 70 31.31 0.55 15.14
C SER A 70 32.31 -0.57 14.83
N SER A 71 32.14 -1.26 13.69
CA SER A 71 33.08 -2.29 13.23
C SER A 71 34.40 -1.73 12.67
N LEU A 72 34.42 -0.44 12.33
CA LEU A 72 35.59 0.29 11.83
C LEU A 72 36.35 1.02 12.94
N LYS A 73 35.85 1.01 14.18
CA LYS A 73 36.57 1.46 15.38
C LYS A 73 37.40 0.33 15.96
#